data_AF-A0A2G1ZJN3-F1
#
_entry.id   AF-A0A2G1ZJN3-F1
#
_cell.length_a   1.000
_cell.length_b   1.000
_cell.length_c   1.000
_cell.angle_alpha   90.00
_cell.angle_beta   90.00
_cell.angle_gamma   90.00
#
_symmetry.space_group_name_H-M   'P 1'
#
loop_
_entity.id
_entity.type
_entity.pdbx_description
1 polymer ?
#
loop_
_entity_poly.entity_id
_entity_poly.type
_entity_poly.pdbx_seq_one_letter_code
_entity_poly.pdbx_strand_id
1 'polypeptide(L)'
;MDTNETEQTKEAQKLKEIEQLLQDALSLDEVHVTQAGTHYKIVAVGECFDGMGRVKQQQTIYAPLMERITSGELHALTINAFTPTQWKREKIFNM
;
A
#
# COMPACT_ATOMS: atom_id res chain seq x y z
N MET A 1 -18.32 10.09 27.93
CA MET A 1 -17.19 9.13 28.09
C MET A 1 -16.80 8.80 26.66
N ASP A 2 -16.16 9.77 26.02
CA ASP A 2 -16.13 9.89 24.57
C ASP A 2 -14.80 9.34 24.07
N THR A 3 -14.80 8.04 23.83
CA THR A 3 -13.71 7.34 23.15
C THR A 3 -13.79 7.65 21.66
N ASN A 4 -13.23 8.76 21.19
CA ASN A 4 -12.98 8.91 19.75
C ASN A 4 -11.81 9.83 19.32
N GLU A 5 -10.99 10.34 20.23
CA GLU A 5 -9.89 11.26 19.86
C GLU A 5 -8.54 10.57 19.59
N THR A 6 -8.41 9.26 19.81
CA THR A 6 -7.09 8.57 19.73
C THR A 6 -6.88 7.69 18.49
N GLU A 7 -7.90 7.51 17.65
CA GLU A 7 -7.82 6.62 16.48
C GLU A 7 -7.33 7.35 15.22
N GLN A 8 -7.70 8.61 15.03
CA GLN A 8 -7.38 9.37 13.79
C GLN A 8 -5.89 9.63 13.57
N THR A 9 -5.08 9.75 14.62
CA THR A 9 -3.65 10.08 14.47
C THR A 9 -2.78 8.86 14.16
N LYS A 10 -3.24 7.65 14.50
CA LYS A 10 -2.47 6.41 14.29
C LYS A 10 -2.49 5.95 12.83
N GLU A 11 -3.56 6.23 12.11
CA GLU A 11 -3.72 5.77 10.73
C GLU A 11 -2.76 6.52 9.77
N ALA A 12 -2.68 7.85 9.89
CA ALA A 12 -1.77 8.69 9.12
C ALA A 12 -0.30 8.25 9.24
N GLN A 13 0.12 7.87 10.45
CA GLN A 13 1.48 7.37 10.70
C GLN A 13 1.71 6.02 10.00
N LYS A 14 0.73 5.12 10.03
CA LYS A 14 0.80 3.82 9.33
C LYS A 14 0.98 3.99 7.81
N LEU A 15 0.23 4.91 7.19
CA LEU A 15 0.34 5.20 5.75
C LEU A 15 1.79 5.52 5.36
N LYS A 16 2.42 6.44 6.09
CA LYS A 16 3.77 6.93 5.81
C LYS A 16 4.86 5.88 6.07
N GLU A 17 4.68 5.07 7.11
CA GLU A 17 5.60 3.97 7.41
C GLU A 17 5.57 2.86 6.35
N ILE A 18 4.38 2.53 5.82
CA ILE A 18 4.24 1.54 4.76
C ILE A 18 4.93 2.02 3.47
N GLU A 19 4.73 3.29 3.12
CA GLU A 19 5.39 3.91 1.98
C GLU A 19 6.91 3.80 2.07
N GLN A 20 7.50 4.20 3.20
CA GLN A 20 8.95 4.11 3.41
C GLN A 20 9.46 2.67 3.40
N LEU A 21 8.78 1.76 4.11
CA LEU A 21 9.18 0.35 4.15
C LEU A 21 9.20 -0.28 2.76
N LEU A 22 8.19 0.01 1.95
CA LEU A 22 8.10 -0.53 0.60
C LEU A 22 9.14 0.09 -0.34
N GLN A 23 9.40 1.40 -0.22
CA GLN A 23 10.50 2.05 -0.92
C GLN A 23 11.84 1.41 -0.55
N ASP A 24 12.12 1.20 0.74
CA ASP A 24 13.37 0.62 1.20
C ASP A 24 13.52 -0.87 0.82
N ALA A 25 12.43 -1.65 0.93
CA ALA A 25 12.47 -3.08 0.67
C ALA A 25 12.55 -3.43 -0.83
N LEU A 26 11.91 -2.63 -1.69
CA LEU A 26 11.71 -2.98 -3.11
C LEU A 26 12.20 -1.90 -4.09
N SER A 27 12.80 -0.81 -3.60
CA SER A 27 13.28 0.32 -4.42
C SER A 27 12.20 0.80 -5.40
N LEU A 28 11.01 1.08 -4.87
CA LEU A 28 9.86 1.51 -5.66
C LEU A 28 9.98 2.98 -6.07
N ASP A 29 9.53 3.29 -7.28
CA ASP A 29 9.49 4.65 -7.81
C ASP A 29 8.40 5.50 -7.14
N GLU A 30 7.21 4.93 -6.97
CA GLU A 30 6.05 5.61 -6.41
C GLU A 30 5.28 4.66 -5.49
N VAL A 31 4.82 5.12 -4.33
CA VAL A 31 3.88 4.38 -3.48
C VAL A 31 2.74 5.31 -3.09
N HIS A 32 1.50 4.88 -3.33
CA HIS A 32 0.30 5.60 -2.94
C HIS A 32 -0.48 4.76 -1.95
N VAL A 33 -0.53 5.21 -0.71
CA VAL A 33 -1.38 4.58 0.31
C VAL A 33 -2.59 5.49 0.52
N THR A 34 -3.79 4.94 0.35
CA THR A 34 -5.06 5.64 0.48
C THR A 34 -5.94 4.87 1.45
N GLN A 35 -6.63 5.59 2.33
CA GLN A 35 -7.64 5.00 3.20
C GLN A 35 -9.04 5.39 2.70
N ALA A 36 -9.90 4.39 2.52
CA ALA A 36 -11.29 4.55 2.13
C ALA A 36 -12.19 3.97 3.24
N GLY A 37 -12.52 4.82 4.22
CA GLY A 37 -13.29 4.42 5.41
C GLY A 37 -12.55 3.33 6.20
N THR A 38 -13.09 2.11 6.20
CA THR A 38 -12.54 0.94 6.89
C THR A 38 -11.51 0.15 6.06
N HIS A 39 -11.38 0.46 4.77
CA HIS A 39 -10.49 -0.24 3.86
C HIS A 39 -9.25 0.57 3.55
N TYR A 40 -8.10 -0.08 3.60
CA TYR A 40 -6.84 0.52 3.15
C TYR A 40 -6.56 0.06 1.73
N LYS A 41 -6.12 0.98 0.86
CA LYS A 41 -5.67 0.69 -0.49
C LYS A 41 -4.23 1.14 -0.62
N ILE A 42 -3.33 0.19 -0.87
CA ILE A 42 -1.92 0.45 -1.13
C ILE A 42 -1.69 0.20 -2.61
N VAL A 43 -1.06 1.15 -3.28
CA VAL A 43 -0.68 1.08 -4.69
C VAL A 43 0.82 1.30 -4.75
N ALA A 44 1.56 0.23 -4.99
CA ALA A 44 3.00 0.27 -5.19
C ALA A 44 3.31 0.34 -6.69
N VAL A 45 4.20 1.24 -7.06
CA VAL A 45 4.58 1.51 -8.45
C VAL A 45 6.09 1.42 -8.56
N GLY A 46 6.58 0.52 -9.41
CA GLY A 46 8.00 0.35 -9.62
C GLY A 46 8.29 -0.46 -10.86
N GLU A 47 9.41 -0.16 -11.52
CA GLU A 47 9.89 -0.98 -12.65
C GLU A 47 10.27 -2.41 -12.21
N CYS A 48 10.53 -2.65 -10.92
CA CYS A 48 10.79 -3.99 -10.37
C CYS A 48 9.62 -4.96 -10.56
N PHE A 49 8.40 -4.45 -10.78
CA PHE A 49 7.24 -5.26 -11.09
C PHE A 49 7.12 -5.59 -12.58
N ASP A 50 7.85 -4.90 -13.44
CA ASP A 50 7.84 -5.17 -14.88
C ASP A 50 8.38 -6.58 -15.16
N GLY A 51 7.63 -7.37 -15.92
CA GLY A 51 7.94 -8.79 -16.15
C GLY A 51 7.61 -9.75 -14.99
N MET A 52 7.23 -9.27 -13.80
CA MET A 52 6.69 -10.13 -12.73
C MET A 52 5.20 -10.38 -12.90
N GLY A 53 4.74 -11.60 -12.59
CA GLY A 53 3.30 -11.91 -12.59
C GLY A 53 2.57 -11.19 -11.44
N ARG A 54 1.33 -10.75 -11.68
CA ARG A 54 0.49 -10.00 -10.70
C ARG A 54 0.47 -10.61 -9.30
N VAL A 55 0.37 -11.94 -9.21
CA VAL A 55 0.40 -12.67 -7.94
C VAL A 55 1.75 -12.57 -7.24
N LYS A 56 2.87 -12.68 -7.97
CA LYS A 56 4.22 -12.51 -7.41
C LYS A 56 4.43 -11.09 -6.90
N GLN A 57 4.04 -10.08 -7.68
CA GLN A 57 4.16 -8.68 -7.27
C GLN A 57 3.37 -8.44 -5.97
N GLN A 58 2.13 -8.93 -5.90
CA GLN A 58 1.32 -8.87 -4.69
C GLN A 58 1.99 -9.61 -3.53
N GLN A 59 2.50 -10.83 -3.71
CA GLN A 59 3.21 -11.57 -2.67
C GLN A 59 4.46 -10.83 -2.17
N THR A 60 5.22 -10.23 -3.08
CA THR A 60 6.44 -9.48 -2.78
C THR A 60 6.15 -8.22 -1.95
N ILE A 61 5.05 -7.51 -2.24
CA ILE A 61 4.60 -6.38 -1.41
C ILE A 61 3.95 -6.89 -0.13
N TYR A 62 3.21 -8.00 -0.20
CA TYR A 62 2.52 -8.58 0.94
C TYR A 62 3.50 -9.10 1.99
N ALA A 63 4.66 -9.64 1.62
CA ALA A 63 5.65 -10.17 2.56
C ALA A 63 6.11 -9.15 3.64
N PRO A 64 6.64 -7.96 3.30
CA PRO A 64 7.01 -6.94 4.30
C PRO A 64 5.79 -6.30 4.99
N LEU A 65 4.63 -6.28 4.32
CA LEU A 65 3.39 -5.75 4.90
C LEU A 65 2.73 -6.70 5.90
N MET A 66 2.83 -8.02 5.68
CA MET A 66 2.20 -9.04 6.52
C MET A 66 2.78 -9.00 7.93
N GLU A 67 4.08 -8.74 8.09
CA GLU A 67 4.71 -8.54 9.40
C GLU A 67 4.06 -7.42 10.20
N ARG A 68 3.56 -6.36 9.54
CA ARG A 68 2.89 -5.23 10.18
C ARG A 68 1.40 -5.47 10.39
N ILE A 69 0.74 -6.18 9.47
CA ILE A 69 -0.68 -6.56 9.55
C ILE A 69 -0.92 -7.54 10.70
N THR A 70 0.04 -8.42 10.98
CA THR A 70 -0.02 -9.43 12.06
C THR A 70 -0.14 -8.80 13.45
N SER A 71 0.09 -7.49 13.59
CA SER A 71 -0.18 -6.73 14.83
C SER A 71 -1.67 -6.69 15.24
N GLY A 72 -2.60 -7.20 14.42
CA GLY A 72 -3.95 -7.58 14.86
C GLY A 72 -5.07 -6.56 14.66
N GLU A 73 -4.83 -5.40 14.02
CA GLU A 73 -5.85 -4.35 13.80
C GLU A 73 -6.41 -4.26 12.37
N LEU A 74 -5.75 -4.87 11.37
CA LEU A 74 -6.05 -4.65 9.95
C LEU A 74 -6.96 -5.75 9.39
N HIS A 75 -8.27 -5.47 9.36
CA HIS A 75 -9.31 -6.41 8.94
C HIS A 75 -9.47 -6.53 7.41
N ALA A 76 -9.17 -5.47 6.64
CA ALA A 76 -9.21 -5.52 5.18
C ALA A 76 -8.37 -4.40 4.52
N LEU A 77 -7.29 -4.80 3.85
CA LEU A 77 -6.48 -3.93 3.01
C LEU A 77 -6.31 -4.54 1.61
N THR A 78 -6.32 -3.68 0.61
CA THR A 78 -6.12 -4.03 -0.80
C THR A 78 -4.76 -3.52 -1.24
N ILE A 79 -3.90 -4.43 -1.67
CA ILE A 79 -2.59 -4.09 -2.23
C ILE A 79 -2.62 -4.32 -3.74
N ASN A 80 -2.22 -3.30 -4.49
CA ASN A 80 -2.00 -3.40 -5.92
C ASN A 80 -0.57 -2.98 -6.25
N ALA A 81 0.08 -3.79 -7.09
CA ALA A 81 1.36 -3.47 -7.68
C ALA A 81 1.13 -3.08 -9.14
N PHE A 82 1.76 -2.01 -9.59
CA PHE A 82 1.72 -1.60 -10.98
C PHE A 82 3.11 -1.20 -11.45
N THR A 83 3.33 -1.30 -12.76
CA THR A 83 4.49 -0.66 -13.37
C THR A 83 4.21 0.84 -13.54
N PRO A 84 5.24 1.71 -13.63
CA PRO A 84 5.04 3.13 -13.90
C PRO A 84 4.19 3.38 -15.16
N THR A 85 4.36 2.53 -16.18
CA THR A 85 3.56 2.58 -17.41
C THR A 85 2.09 2.21 -17.18
N GLN A 86 1.81 1.17 -16.40
CA GLN A 86 0.43 0.78 -16.06
C GLN A 86 -0.24 1.82 -15.18
N TRP A 87 0.46 2.31 -14.15
CA TRP A 87 -0.06 3.33 -13.24
C TRP A 87 -0.38 4.64 -13.96
N LYS A 88 0.47 5.06 -14.90
CA LYS A 88 0.20 6.22 -15.75
C LYS A 88 -1.09 6.03 -16.57
N ARG A 89 -1.33 4.83 -17.12
CA ARG A 89 -2.58 4.53 -17.85
C ARG A 89 -3.80 4.51 -16.92
N GLU A 90 -3.67 3.91 -15.74
CA GLU A 90 -4.73 3.87 -14.73
C GLU A 90 -5.12 5.29 -14.29
N LYS A 91 -4.13 6.14 -13.96
CA LYS A 91 -4.34 7.56 -13.62
C LYS A 91 -5.05 8.33 -14.75
N ILE A 92 -4.71 8.05 -16.01
CA ILE A 92 -5.33 8.70 -17.18
C ILE A 92 -6.79 8.24 -17.36
N PHE A 93 -7.09 6.97 -17.11
CA PHE A 93 -8.43 6.41 -17.32
C PHE A 93 -9.41 6.80 -16.19
N ASN A 94 -8.89 7.18 -15.03
CA ASN A 94 -9.68 7.50 -13.84
C ASN A 94 -9.92 9.01 -13.62
N MET A 95 -9.68 9.84 -14.65
CA MET A 95 -9.86 11.30 -14.68
C MET A 95 -10.89 11.68 -15.77
#